data_AF-A0A3D4P564-F1
#
_entry.id   AF-A0A3D4P564-F1
#
_cell.length_a   1.000
_cell.length_b   1.000
_cell.length_c   1.000
_cell.angle_alpha   90.00
_cell.angle_beta   90.00
_cell.angle_gamma   90.00
#
_symmetry.space_group_name_H-M   'P 1'
#
loop_
_entity.id
_entity.type
_entity.pdbx_description
1 polymer ?
#
loop_
_entity_poly.entity_id
_entity_poly.type
_entity_poly.pdbx_seq_one_letter_code
_entity_poly.pdbx_strand_id
1 'polypeptide(L)' 'MLKVEEILRLLPHRYPFLLVDRVIALEPGKSIVAIKNVTAN' A
#
# COMPACT_ATOMS: atom_id res chain seq x y z
N MET A 1 -3.19 2.16 11.10
CA MET A 1 -2.64 1.20 10.14
C MET A 1 -3.65 1.04 9.01
N LEU A 2 -3.26 1.31 7.76
CA LEU A 2 -4.14 1.08 6.61
C LEU A 2 -3.89 -0.32 6.04
N LYS A 3 -4.97 -1.07 5.81
CA LYS A 3 -4.94 -2.40 5.16
C LYS A 3 -5.14 -2.27 3.64
N VAL A 4 -4.86 -3.35 2.90
CA VAL A 4 -4.92 -3.37 1.43
C VAL A 4 -6.29 -2.95 0.87
N GLU A 5 -7.38 -3.25 1.57
CA GLU A 5 -8.74 -2.88 1.17
C GLU A 5 -8.94 -1.36 1.16
N GLU A 6 -8.34 -0.65 2.11
CA GLU A 6 -8.38 0.81 2.18
C GLU A 6 -7.50 1.42 1.09
N ILE A 7 -6.33 0.81 0.83
CA ILE A 7 -5.44 1.22 -0.27
C ILE A 7 -6.15 1.08 -1.62
N LEU A 8 -6.91 0.00 -1.84
CA LEU A 8 -7.69 -0.24 -3.06
C LEU A 8 -8.82 0.78 -3.27
N ARG A 9 -9.39 1.32 -2.18
CA ARG A 9 -10.41 2.37 -2.25
C ARG A 9 -9.80 3.74 -2.55
N LEU A 10 -8.61 3.99 -2.00
CA LEU A 10 -7.91 5.28 -2.14
C LEU A 10 -7.14 5.40 -3.45
N LEU A 11 -6.60 4.29 -3.97
CA LEU A 11 -5.82 4.25 -5.19
C LEU A 11 -6.59 3.57 -6.33
N PRO A 12 -6.51 4.08 -7.57
CA PRO A 12 -7.11 3.43 -8.74
C PRO A 12 -6.31 2.19 -9.19
N HIS A 13 -5.06 2.03 -8.73
CA HIS A 13 -4.19 0.92 -9.10
C HIS A 13 -4.79 -0.44 -8.69
N ARG A 14 -4.71 -1.41 -9.59
CA ARG A 14 -5.13 -2.81 -9.40
C ARG A 14 -4.00 -3.74 -9.81
N TYR A 15 -4.17 -5.04 -9.54
CA TYR A 15 -3.25 -6.05 -10.08
C TYR A 15 -3.10 -5.88 -11.60
N PRO A 16 -1.88 -5.94 -12.17
CA PRO A 16 -0.59 -6.29 -11.54
C PRO A 16 0.24 -5.10 -11.01
N PHE A 17 -0.31 -3.89 -10.99
CA PHE A 17 0.41 -2.65 -10.66
C PHE A 17 0.21 -2.13 -9.23
N LEU A 18 -0.67 -2.75 -8.44
CA LEU A 18 -0.76 -2.46 -7.01
C LEU A 18 0.40 -3.15 -6.27
N LEU A 19 1.43 -2.39 -5.94
CA LEU A 19 2.67 -2.89 -5.33
C LEU A 19 2.82 -2.53 -3.84
N VAL A 20 1.72 -2.21 -3.16
CA VAL A 20 1.70 -1.84 -1.74
C VAL A 20 0.68 -2.69 -1.01
N ASP A 21 1.14 -3.48 -0.04
CA ASP A 21 0.27 -4.39 0.71
C ASP A 21 -0.26 -3.77 2.00
N ARG A 22 0.56 -2.95 2.68
CA ARG A 22 0.21 -2.37 3.98
C ARG A 22 0.93 -1.05 4.24
N VAL A 23 0.25 -0.11 4.88
CA VAL A 23 0.88 1.13 5.41
C VAL A 23 1.00 1.05 6.92
N ILE A 24 2.23 1.17 7.43
CA ILE A 24 2.54 1.08 8.85
C ILE A 24 2.67 2.46 9.52
N ALA A 25 3.08 3.49 8.78
CA ALA A 25 3.13 4.88 9.25
C ALA A 25 2.82 5.85 8.10
N LEU A 26 2.16 6.97 8.43
CA LEU A 26 1.81 8.03 7.49
C LEU A 26 1.91 9.39 8.19
N GLU A 27 2.76 10.27 7.67
CA GLU A 27 2.82 11.69 7.98
C GLU A 27 2.32 12.47 6.75
N PRO A 28 1.06 12.95 6.74
CA PRO A 28 0.46 13.62 5.58
C PRO A 28 1.33 14.79 5.10
N GLY A 29 1.62 14.82 3.79
CA GLY A 29 2.45 15.86 3.17
C GLY A 29 3.95 15.77 3.45
N LYS A 30 4.41 14.76 4.20
CA LYS A 30 5.82 14.62 4.59
C LYS A 30 6.41 13.25 4.27
N SER A 31 5.86 12.17 4.81
CA SER A 31 6.42 10.82 4.60
C SER A 31 5.38 9.70 4.76
N ILE A 32 5.65 8.55 4.15
CA ILE A 32 4.85 7.33 4.30
C ILE A 32 5.78 6.13 4.40
N VAL A 33 5.45 5.18 5.28
CA VAL A 33 6.17 3.91 5.42
C VAL A 33 5.19 2.78 5.14
N ALA A 34 5.52 1.98 4.12
CA ALA A 34 4.68 0.89 3.65
C ALA A 34 5.49 -0.39 3.41
N ILE A 35 4.79 -1.51 3.37
CA ILE A 35 5.34 -2.85 3.17
C ILE A 35 4.84 -3.39 1.83
N LYS A 36 5.78 -3.95 1.06
CA LYS A 36 5.55 -4.77 -0.12
C LYS A 36 6.14 -6.14 0.14
N ASN A 37 5.32 -7.16 0.19
CA ASN A 37 5.76 -8.54 0.27
C ASN A 37 6.23 -8.98 -1.11
N VAL A 38 7.41 -9.61 -1.17
CA VAL A 38 7.97 -10.17 -2.40
C VAL A 38 7.94 -11.68 -2.27
N THR A 39 7.32 -12.34 -3.24
CA THR A 39 7.23 -13.80 -3.34
C THR A 39 7.52 -14.23 -4.78
N ALA A 40 8.00 -15.46 -4.96
CA ALA A 40 8.24 -16.08 -6.26
C ALA A 40 7.08 -17.00 -6.73
N ASN A 41 5.90 -16.87 -6.10
CA ASN A 41 4.66 -17.58 -6.47
C ASN A 41 4.22 -17.30 -7.92
#